data_AF-A0A7Y3U9E5-F1
#
_entry.id   AF-A0A7Y3U9E5-F1
#
_cell.length_a   1.000
_cell.length_b   1.000
_cell.length_c   1.000
_cell.angle_alpha   90.00
_cell.angle_beta   90.00
_cell.angle_gamma   90.00
#
_symmetry.space_group_name_H-M   'P 1'
#
loop_
_entity.id
_entity.type
_entity.pdbx_description
1 polymer ?
#
loop_
_entity_poly.entity_id
_entity_poly.type
_entity_poly.pdbx_seq_one_letter_code
_entity_poly.pdbx_strand_id
1 'polypeptide(L)'
;MKLGTKRGVLVLGGLALAILISLSAGVQTATADVVKLKSGKTYECEIVEEHDDWIQIRITIGSIVQDYTLIRSDIESITRAKDADPGGGDKDPEIRSGTGSTGTGAEVDKTALPSDLVNKKVYVIPLREMVGQYLRADKLEEAIDAARPYEPDVIILEIDSPGGLLSEIYVIRDYLSEVRDEFRIVTWIKSAISAAAMTSFNTRELYFKSDGHVGAATAFSPATGKAIEGLELELWLDYARTMFEDAGYSPYIAQAMIAEKYWLSADREILDNGDIKVTWYNDDSGEHVLSRPGENLVLTADQAEYFDLSGGTADTNEEFAKLLHLDGWVEVSDEGRKIMENWFATVERADKEIPTLFRQLGLYSDGTRGSLTKQIQIYKELIKWCDRLGEEVAGIFYGLQKEQLELQLQQLIRALRGG
;
A
#
# COMPACT_ATOMS: atom_id res chain seq x y z
N MET A 1 -6.34 -40.59 47.49
CA MET A 1 -6.28 -39.19 46.98
C MET A 1 -5.07 -39.05 46.07
N LYS A 2 -5.31 -39.05 44.76
CA LYS A 2 -4.48 -38.49 43.69
C LYS A 2 -5.35 -38.59 42.42
N LEU A 3 -6.11 -37.54 42.14
CA LEU A 3 -6.88 -37.40 40.92
C LEU A 3 -6.05 -36.59 39.93
N GLY A 4 -5.70 -37.21 38.81
CA GLY A 4 -5.17 -36.53 37.64
C GLY A 4 -6.30 -35.85 36.87
N THR A 5 -6.04 -34.65 36.37
CA THR A 5 -6.96 -33.91 35.51
C THR A 5 -6.33 -33.82 34.12
N LYS A 6 -6.92 -34.53 33.17
CA LYS A 6 -6.64 -34.39 31.74
C LYS A 6 -7.25 -33.06 31.27
N ARG A 7 -6.46 -32.19 30.63
CA ARG A 7 -7.00 -31.12 29.78
C ARG A 7 -7.20 -31.68 28.37
N GLY A 8 -8.46 -31.74 27.94
CA GLY A 8 -8.82 -32.02 26.55
C GLY A 8 -8.65 -30.75 25.73
N VAL A 9 -7.93 -30.88 24.62
CA VAL A 9 -7.90 -29.89 23.53
C VAL A 9 -9.06 -30.23 22.59
N LEU A 10 -10.00 -29.30 22.46
CA LEU A 10 -11.10 -29.40 21.51
C LEU A 10 -10.58 -28.92 20.15
N VAL A 11 -10.35 -29.86 19.22
CA VAL A 11 -10.06 -29.55 17.81
C VAL A 11 -11.39 -29.34 17.11
N LEU A 12 -11.73 -28.07 16.82
CA LEU A 12 -12.82 -27.72 15.92
C LEU A 12 -12.31 -27.85 14.48
N GLY A 13 -12.77 -28.88 13.78
CA GLY A 13 -12.46 -29.13 12.39
C GLY A 13 -13.06 -28.06 11.48
N GLY A 14 -12.19 -27.45 10.66
CA GLY A 14 -12.60 -26.56 9.57
C GLY A 14 -13.20 -27.37 8.42
N LEU A 15 -14.45 -27.05 8.09
CA LEU A 15 -15.16 -27.58 6.94
C LEU A 15 -14.65 -26.85 5.68
N ALA A 16 -13.88 -27.53 4.83
CA ALA A 16 -13.47 -26.99 3.53
C ALA A 16 -14.67 -27.04 2.55
N LEU A 17 -15.17 -25.88 2.15
CA LEU A 17 -16.19 -25.77 1.10
C LEU A 17 -15.49 -25.63 -0.25
N ALA A 18 -15.60 -26.67 -1.09
CA ALA A 18 -15.12 -26.64 -2.48
C ALA A 18 -15.98 -25.67 -3.30
N ILE A 19 -15.36 -24.67 -3.92
CA ILE A 19 -16.01 -23.71 -4.81
C ILE A 19 -15.98 -24.26 -6.24
N LEU A 20 -17.15 -24.69 -6.73
CA LEU A 20 -17.39 -24.91 -8.15
C LEU A 20 -17.52 -23.54 -8.85
N ILE A 21 -16.62 -23.23 -9.77
CA ILE A 21 -16.82 -22.15 -10.74
C ILE A 21 -17.39 -22.80 -12.01
N SER A 22 -18.71 -22.71 -12.18
CA SER A 22 -19.36 -23.07 -13.45
C SER A 22 -19.18 -21.93 -14.45
N LEU A 23 -18.34 -22.12 -15.46
CA LEU A 23 -18.40 -21.35 -16.70
C LEU A 23 -19.45 -21.98 -17.61
N SER A 24 -20.67 -21.45 -17.58
CA SER A 24 -21.60 -21.60 -18.70
C SER A 24 -21.40 -20.43 -19.67
N ALA A 25 -20.99 -20.76 -20.89
CA ALA A 25 -21.10 -19.86 -22.02
C ALA A 25 -22.57 -19.44 -22.20
N GLY A 26 -22.81 -18.12 -22.12
CA GLY A 26 -24.08 -17.48 -22.46
C GLY A 26 -25.12 -17.43 -21.35
N VAL A 27 -25.02 -16.43 -20.48
CA VAL A 27 -26.06 -15.40 -20.20
C VAL A 27 -25.32 -14.20 -19.59
N GLN A 28 -25.62 -13.01 -20.10
CA GLN A 28 -25.08 -11.73 -19.66
C GLN A 28 -25.78 -11.31 -18.35
N THR A 29 -25.05 -11.25 -17.24
CA THR A 29 -25.45 -10.51 -16.03
C THR A 29 -24.22 -9.81 -15.45
N ALA A 30 -23.99 -8.57 -15.91
CA ALA A 30 -23.03 -7.66 -15.32
C ALA A 30 -23.69 -6.95 -14.13
N THR A 31 -23.12 -7.07 -12.94
CA THR A 31 -23.60 -6.39 -11.72
C THR A 31 -22.45 -5.90 -10.82
N ALA A 32 -21.33 -5.48 -11.40
CA ALA A 32 -20.24 -4.84 -10.67
C ALA A 32 -19.85 -3.53 -11.36
N ASP A 33 -19.51 -2.51 -10.58
CA ASP A 33 -18.88 -1.29 -11.09
C ASP A 33 -17.47 -1.62 -11.60
N VAL A 34 -17.00 -0.85 -12.57
CA VAL A 34 -15.64 -0.99 -13.11
C VAL A 34 -14.92 0.34 -12.99
N VAL A 35 -13.83 0.38 -12.22
CA VAL A 35 -12.96 1.55 -12.10
C VAL A 35 -11.65 1.29 -12.84
N LYS A 36 -11.35 2.14 -13.83
CA LYS A 36 -10.10 2.09 -14.59
C LYS A 36 -9.21 3.25 -14.16
N LEU A 37 -7.98 2.94 -13.77
CA LEU A 37 -6.95 3.92 -13.43
C LEU A 37 -6.17 4.37 -14.66
N LYS A 38 -5.61 5.59 -14.61
CA LYS A 38 -4.71 6.14 -15.63
C LYS A 38 -3.44 5.30 -15.82
N SER A 39 -3.05 4.53 -14.81
CA SER A 39 -1.97 3.52 -14.90
C SER A 39 -2.32 2.33 -15.79
N GLY A 40 -3.57 2.17 -16.20
CA GLY A 40 -4.09 1.03 -16.96
C GLY A 40 -4.65 -0.11 -16.10
N LYS A 41 -4.47 -0.06 -14.78
CA LYS A 41 -5.07 -1.01 -13.83
C LYS A 41 -6.59 -0.86 -13.81
N THR A 42 -7.32 -1.98 -13.77
CA THR A 42 -8.79 -2.00 -13.78
C THR A 42 -9.30 -2.84 -12.62
N TYR A 43 -10.29 -2.32 -11.89
CA TYR A 43 -10.96 -2.99 -10.80
C TYR A 43 -12.41 -3.29 -11.17
N GLU A 44 -12.84 -4.55 -11.01
CA GLU A 44 -14.27 -4.91 -10.91
C GLU A 44 -14.65 -4.89 -9.43
N CYS A 45 -15.54 -3.99 -9.03
CA CYS A 45 -15.77 -3.65 -7.63
C CYS A 45 -17.21 -3.18 -7.37
N GLU A 46 -17.55 -3.00 -6.10
CA GLU A 46 -18.68 -2.19 -5.63
C GLU A 46 -18.10 -0.86 -5.16
N ILE A 47 -18.57 0.29 -5.67
CA ILE A 47 -18.16 1.57 -5.10
C ILE A 47 -19.00 1.82 -3.85
N VAL A 48 -18.33 1.80 -2.70
CA VAL A 48 -18.96 1.90 -1.37
C VAL A 48 -19.20 3.35 -0.98
N GLU A 49 -18.28 4.23 -1.35
CA GLU A 49 -18.33 5.66 -1.03
C GLU A 49 -17.67 6.50 -2.12
N GLU A 50 -18.15 7.71 -2.32
CA GLU A 50 -17.67 8.62 -3.35
C GLU A 50 -17.63 10.05 -2.82
N HIS A 51 -16.43 10.64 -2.83
CA HIS A 51 -16.13 12.03 -2.43
C HIS A 51 -15.51 12.79 -3.60
N ASP A 52 -15.26 14.09 -3.46
CA ASP A 52 -14.73 14.94 -4.54
C ASP A 52 -13.27 14.61 -4.92
N ASP A 53 -12.50 14.03 -3.99
CA ASP A 53 -11.07 13.73 -4.20
C ASP A 53 -10.75 12.23 -4.24
N TRP A 54 -11.65 11.37 -3.75
CA TRP A 54 -11.42 9.92 -3.68
C TRP A 54 -12.72 9.12 -3.72
N ILE A 55 -12.61 7.83 -4.01
CA ILE A 55 -13.69 6.85 -3.92
C ILE A 55 -13.25 5.64 -3.10
N GLN A 56 -14.13 5.07 -2.29
CA GLN A 56 -13.93 3.75 -1.70
C GLN A 56 -14.53 2.72 -2.63
N ILE A 57 -13.74 1.71 -2.97
CA ILE A 57 -14.20 0.55 -3.72
C ILE A 57 -14.03 -0.70 -2.87
N ARG A 58 -14.97 -1.63 -3.01
CA ARG A 58 -14.94 -2.95 -2.40
C ARG A 58 -14.79 -3.99 -3.48
N ILE A 59 -13.70 -4.75 -3.40
CA ILE A 59 -13.44 -5.86 -4.31
C ILE A 59 -13.79 -7.14 -3.58
N THR A 60 -14.67 -7.94 -4.19
CA THR A 60 -15.05 -9.26 -3.67
C THR A 60 -14.48 -10.34 -4.58
N ILE A 61 -13.49 -11.10 -4.10
CA ILE A 61 -12.91 -12.26 -4.80
C ILE A 61 -13.21 -13.51 -3.97
N GLY A 62 -14.23 -14.26 -4.39
CA GLY A 62 -14.71 -15.42 -3.62
C GLY A 62 -15.36 -14.98 -2.31
N SER A 63 -14.79 -15.37 -1.17
CA SER A 63 -15.24 -14.97 0.18
C SER A 63 -14.41 -13.83 0.78
N ILE A 64 -13.39 -13.36 0.08
CA ILE A 64 -12.53 -12.27 0.53
C ILE A 64 -13.15 -10.96 0.06
N VAL A 65 -13.43 -10.07 1.01
CA VAL A 65 -13.94 -8.73 0.79
C VAL A 65 -12.85 -7.76 1.23
N GLN A 66 -12.37 -6.94 0.30
CA GLN A 66 -11.31 -5.97 0.58
C GLN A 66 -11.70 -4.60 0.04
N ASP A 67 -11.59 -3.59 0.91
CA ASP A 67 -11.89 -2.21 0.58
C ASP A 67 -10.59 -1.48 0.20
N TYR A 68 -10.63 -0.70 -0.88
CA TYR A 68 -9.54 0.13 -1.38
C TYR A 68 -10.03 1.56 -1.51
N THR A 69 -9.18 2.52 -1.14
CA THR A 69 -9.42 3.92 -1.47
C THR A 69 -8.66 4.26 -2.75
N LEU A 70 -9.35 4.80 -3.74
CA LEU A 70 -8.78 5.26 -5.00
C LEU A 70 -8.94 6.77 -5.11
N ILE A 71 -7.86 7.50 -5.38
CA ILE A 71 -7.91 8.94 -5.58
C ILE A 71 -8.50 9.25 -6.96
N ARG A 72 -9.43 10.20 -7.04
CA ARG A 72 -10.11 10.55 -8.30
C ARG A 72 -9.17 11.07 -9.37
N SER A 73 -8.11 11.76 -8.99
CA SER A 73 -7.08 12.22 -9.94
C SER A 73 -6.45 11.06 -10.72
N ASP A 74 -6.41 9.86 -10.14
CA ASP A 74 -5.76 8.69 -10.72
C ASP A 74 -6.73 7.82 -11.53
N ILE A 75 -8.03 8.13 -11.45
CA ILE A 75 -9.08 7.42 -12.16
C ILE A 75 -9.20 7.97 -13.58
N GLU A 76 -9.09 7.08 -14.57
CA GLU A 76 -9.35 7.38 -15.98
C GLU A 76 -10.87 7.37 -16.25
N SER A 77 -11.58 6.36 -15.72
CA SER A 77 -13.02 6.24 -15.93
C SER A 77 -13.69 5.34 -14.89
N ILE A 78 -14.94 5.64 -14.57
CA ILE A 78 -15.83 4.79 -13.76
C ILE A 78 -17.00 4.34 -14.66
N THR A 79 -17.21 3.03 -14.76
CA THR A 79 -18.37 2.43 -15.43
C THR A 79 -19.27 1.82 -14.38
N ARG A 80 -20.45 2.38 -14.16
CA ARG A 80 -21.40 1.86 -13.17
C ARG A 80 -22.15 0.64 -13.70
N ALA A 81 -22.44 -0.30 -12.83
CA ALA A 81 -23.44 -1.33 -13.13
C ALA A 81 -24.78 -0.65 -13.45
N LYS A 82 -25.46 -1.07 -14.51
CA LYS A 82 -26.75 -0.48 -14.91
C LYS A 82 -27.81 -0.83 -13.86
N ASP A 83 -28.21 0.14 -13.05
CA ASP A 83 -29.44 0.06 -12.27
C ASP A 83 -30.63 0.71 -12.97
N ALA A 84 -31.81 0.18 -12.67
CA ALA A 84 -33.10 0.67 -13.10
C ALA A 84 -33.34 2.11 -12.63
N ASP A 85 -33.45 3.00 -13.62
CA ASP A 85 -34.09 4.32 -13.65
C ASP A 85 -34.03 5.24 -12.38
N PRO A 86 -33.29 6.35 -12.43
CA PRO A 86 -33.38 7.44 -11.47
C PRO A 86 -34.38 8.51 -11.94
N GLY A 87 -35.43 8.75 -11.17
CA GLY A 87 -36.40 9.82 -11.44
C GLY A 87 -35.97 11.20 -10.92
N GLY A 88 -35.74 12.14 -11.85
CA GLY A 88 -35.98 13.60 -11.75
C GLY A 88 -35.07 14.40 -10.81
N GLY A 89 -34.18 15.27 -11.33
CA GLY A 89 -34.49 16.64 -11.79
C GLY A 89 -34.05 17.64 -10.70
N ASP A 90 -33.44 18.79 -10.93
CA ASP A 90 -33.39 19.67 -12.10
C ASP A 90 -32.37 20.82 -11.82
N LYS A 91 -31.76 21.35 -12.88
CA LYS A 91 -31.27 22.74 -13.09
C LYS A 91 -30.02 23.31 -12.41
N ASP A 92 -29.00 23.39 -13.27
CA ASP A 92 -28.05 24.49 -13.55
C ASP A 92 -28.63 25.92 -13.42
N PRO A 93 -27.78 26.97 -13.24
CA PRO A 93 -27.26 27.63 -14.45
C PRO A 93 -25.81 28.18 -14.40
N GLU A 94 -25.24 28.21 -15.62
CA GLU A 94 -24.06 28.93 -16.13
C GLU A 94 -23.82 30.35 -15.56
N ILE A 95 -22.54 30.73 -15.44
CA ILE A 95 -22.04 32.09 -15.77
C ILE A 95 -20.75 32.00 -16.61
N ARG A 96 -20.73 32.78 -17.71
CA ARG A 96 -19.65 32.90 -18.71
C ARG A 96 -18.61 33.99 -18.37
N SER A 97 -17.37 33.74 -18.79
CA SER A 97 -16.42 34.62 -19.52
C SER A 97 -16.03 36.00 -18.97
N GLY A 98 -14.71 36.20 -18.78
CA GLY A 98 -14.06 37.52 -18.75
C GLY A 98 -12.51 37.49 -18.82
N THR A 99 -12.00 37.55 -20.05
CA THR A 99 -10.69 38.00 -20.58
C THR A 99 -9.62 38.69 -19.68
N GLY A 100 -8.36 38.22 -19.77
CA GLY A 100 -7.22 38.94 -20.40
C GLY A 100 -6.19 39.74 -19.55
N SER A 101 -4.88 39.44 -19.77
CA SER A 101 -3.66 40.32 -19.72
C SER A 101 -2.48 39.62 -18.99
N THR A 102 -1.49 39.03 -19.67
CA THR A 102 -0.18 39.57 -20.18
C THR A 102 0.86 40.08 -19.16
N GLY A 103 2.08 39.50 -19.27
CA GLY A 103 3.40 40.01 -18.83
C GLY A 103 3.82 39.55 -17.43
N THR A 104 5.05 39.11 -17.13
CA THR A 104 6.36 39.20 -17.79
C THR A 104 7.33 38.28 -17.05
N GLY A 105 8.27 37.66 -17.76
CA GLY A 105 9.38 36.92 -17.16
C GLY A 105 10.45 37.83 -16.54
N ALA A 106 11.16 37.28 -15.55
CA ALA A 106 12.48 37.67 -15.07
C ALA A 106 13.10 36.39 -14.49
N GLU A 107 13.87 35.64 -15.27
CA GLU A 107 15.33 35.75 -15.43
C GLU A 107 16.09 35.53 -14.11
N VAL A 108 16.73 34.36 -14.10
CA VAL A 108 17.54 33.69 -13.08
C VAL A 108 18.74 34.54 -12.68
N ASP A 109 18.90 34.82 -11.38
CA ASP A 109 20.16 35.30 -10.82
C ASP A 109 21.03 34.09 -10.40
N LYS A 110 22.14 33.92 -11.13
CA LYS A 110 23.20 32.96 -10.85
C LYS A 110 24.16 33.60 -9.84
N THR A 111 23.95 33.33 -8.57
CA THR A 111 25.00 33.51 -7.55
C THR A 111 25.61 32.16 -7.19
N ALA A 112 26.94 32.12 -7.25
CA ALA A 112 27.76 30.92 -7.23
C ALA A 112 27.62 30.13 -5.92
N LEU A 113 27.38 28.82 -6.07
CA LEU A 113 27.37 27.85 -4.97
C LEU A 113 28.80 27.66 -4.42
N PRO A 114 28.99 27.57 -3.09
CA PRO A 114 30.25 27.18 -2.47
C PRO A 114 30.71 25.78 -2.94
N SER A 115 32.02 25.65 -3.11
CA SER A 115 32.72 24.57 -3.82
C SER A 115 32.96 23.28 -3.02
N ASP A 116 32.00 22.83 -2.20
CA ASP A 116 32.12 21.58 -1.43
C ASP A 116 31.07 20.54 -1.86
N LEU A 117 30.87 20.43 -3.17
CA LEU A 117 30.06 19.40 -3.79
C LEU A 117 30.78 18.05 -3.64
N VAL A 118 30.36 17.28 -2.62
CA VAL A 118 30.80 15.90 -2.41
C VAL A 118 30.06 15.05 -3.43
N ASN A 119 30.82 14.21 -4.15
CA ASN A 119 30.30 13.21 -5.09
C ASN A 119 29.56 12.12 -4.28
N LYS A 120 28.38 12.47 -3.80
CA LYS A 120 27.58 11.66 -2.88
C LYS A 120 26.82 10.59 -3.63
N LYS A 121 26.76 9.45 -3.00
CA LYS A 121 26.34 8.15 -3.50
C LYS A 121 24.91 7.86 -3.07
N VAL A 122 24.01 7.65 -4.03
CA VAL A 122 22.62 7.26 -3.73
C VAL A 122 22.43 5.75 -3.92
N TYR A 123 21.55 5.15 -3.11
CA TYR A 123 21.09 3.78 -3.28
C TYR A 123 19.58 3.75 -3.23
N VAL A 124 18.92 3.15 -4.21
CA VAL A 124 17.47 3.29 -4.38
C VAL A 124 16.77 1.96 -4.22
N ILE A 125 15.69 1.97 -3.42
CA ILE A 125 14.85 0.83 -3.14
C ILE A 125 13.41 1.20 -3.53
N PRO A 126 12.88 0.67 -4.64
CA PRO A 126 11.50 0.91 -5.04
C PRO A 126 10.55 0.06 -4.20
N LEU A 127 9.54 0.71 -3.64
CA LEU A 127 8.52 0.15 -2.75
C LEU A 127 7.14 0.40 -3.36
N ARG A 128 6.66 -0.54 -4.17
CA ARG A 128 5.41 -0.40 -4.91
C ARG A 128 4.36 -1.44 -4.56
N GLU A 129 3.12 -1.14 -4.93
CA GLU A 129 1.96 -2.03 -4.78
C GLU A 129 1.67 -2.38 -3.31
N MET A 130 0.79 -3.35 -3.07
CA MET A 130 0.23 -3.62 -1.74
C MET A 130 1.29 -4.02 -0.71
N VAL A 131 1.24 -3.37 0.46
CA VAL A 131 2.02 -3.73 1.66
C VAL A 131 1.64 -5.12 2.13
N GLY A 132 2.65 -5.96 2.36
CA GLY A 132 2.52 -7.35 2.79
C GLY A 132 2.57 -8.35 1.66
N GLN A 133 2.15 -8.02 0.44
CA GLN A 133 2.27 -8.91 -0.72
C GLN A 133 3.45 -8.52 -1.60
N TYR A 134 3.52 -7.24 -1.99
CA TYR A 134 4.57 -6.69 -2.86
C TYR A 134 5.62 -5.96 -2.04
N LEU A 135 5.22 -4.90 -1.32
CA LEU A 135 6.09 -4.21 -0.36
C LEU A 135 6.17 -5.05 0.92
N ARG A 136 7.32 -5.71 1.11
CA ARG A 136 7.56 -6.69 2.18
C ARG A 136 8.68 -6.24 3.10
N ALA A 137 8.52 -6.44 4.40
CA ALA A 137 9.55 -6.19 5.40
C ALA A 137 10.83 -6.98 5.10
N ASP A 138 10.74 -8.29 4.87
CA ASP A 138 11.90 -9.15 4.60
C ASP A 138 12.64 -8.78 3.32
N LYS A 139 11.94 -8.23 2.31
CA LYS A 139 12.56 -7.75 1.07
C LYS A 139 13.17 -6.36 1.20
N LEU A 140 12.55 -5.49 2.00
CA LEU A 140 13.15 -4.22 2.37
C LEU A 140 14.43 -4.43 3.20
N GLU A 141 14.40 -5.38 4.15
CA GLU A 141 15.56 -5.80 4.94
C GLU A 141 16.69 -6.32 4.03
N GLU A 142 16.38 -7.27 3.15
CA GLU A 142 17.32 -7.81 2.17
C GLU A 142 17.95 -6.69 1.31
N ALA A 143 17.13 -5.74 0.85
CA ALA A 143 17.57 -4.65 -0.01
C ALA A 143 18.44 -3.60 0.71
N ILE A 144 18.11 -3.26 1.96
CA ILE A 144 18.89 -2.32 2.78
C ILE A 144 20.20 -2.97 3.23
N ASP A 145 20.19 -4.22 3.69
CA ASP A 145 21.42 -4.89 4.10
C ASP A 145 22.39 -5.09 2.92
N ALA A 146 21.87 -5.31 1.71
CA ALA A 146 22.66 -5.34 0.50
C ALA A 146 23.36 -4.00 0.17
N ALA A 147 22.92 -2.88 0.77
CA ALA A 147 23.54 -1.57 0.58
C ALA A 147 24.88 -1.41 1.32
N ARG A 148 25.11 -2.15 2.42
CA ARG A 148 26.27 -2.00 3.31
C ARG A 148 27.63 -1.98 2.60
N PRO A 149 27.93 -2.90 1.64
CA PRO A 149 29.23 -2.91 0.96
C PRO A 149 29.48 -1.72 0.03
N TYR A 150 28.42 -0.97 -0.33
CA TYR A 150 28.50 0.14 -1.29
C TYR A 150 28.69 1.50 -0.61
N GLU A 151 28.48 1.56 0.72
CA GLU A 151 28.60 2.76 1.56
C GLU A 151 27.89 3.97 0.93
N PRO A 152 26.55 3.90 0.70
CA PRO A 152 25.80 5.04 0.18
C PRO A 152 25.73 6.17 1.20
N ASP A 153 25.74 7.42 0.72
CA ASP A 153 25.48 8.61 1.55
C ASP A 153 24.00 8.76 1.90
N VAL A 154 23.11 8.20 1.07
CA VAL A 154 21.67 8.20 1.30
C VAL A 154 21.02 6.97 0.65
N ILE A 155 20.14 6.31 1.41
CA ILE A 155 19.21 5.32 0.90
C ILE A 155 17.88 6.02 0.62
N ILE A 156 17.35 5.83 -0.58
CA ILE A 156 16.08 6.40 -1.03
C ILE A 156 15.06 5.27 -1.09
N LEU A 157 14.00 5.38 -0.29
CA LEU A 157 12.80 4.56 -0.39
C LEU A 157 11.82 5.26 -1.34
N GLU A 158 11.68 4.75 -2.56
CA GLU A 158 10.77 5.31 -3.57
C GLU A 158 9.39 4.63 -3.43
N ILE A 159 8.39 5.33 -2.87
CA ILE A 159 7.11 4.73 -2.47
C ILE A 159 5.97 5.06 -3.45
N ASP A 160 5.31 4.00 -3.94
CA ASP A 160 4.09 4.04 -4.75
C ASP A 160 3.15 2.88 -4.34
N SER A 161 2.42 3.05 -3.24
CA SER A 161 1.68 1.98 -2.58
C SER A 161 0.34 2.42 -2.00
N PRO A 162 -0.73 1.63 -2.22
CA PRO A 162 -2.04 1.87 -1.62
C PRO A 162 -2.13 1.41 -0.15
N GLY A 163 -1.04 0.92 0.43
CA GLY A 163 -1.04 0.30 1.75
C GLY A 163 -1.35 -1.19 1.70
N GLY A 164 -1.82 -1.77 2.81
CA GLY A 164 -2.00 -3.21 2.94
C GLY A 164 -1.94 -3.68 4.39
N LEU A 165 -1.18 -4.75 4.65
CA LEU A 165 -1.18 -5.41 5.95
C LEU A 165 -0.62 -4.53 7.07
N LEU A 166 -1.42 -4.36 8.13
CA LEU A 166 -1.01 -3.68 9.36
C LEU A 166 0.18 -4.37 10.05
N SER A 167 0.26 -5.70 9.95
CA SER A 167 1.33 -6.51 10.57
C SER A 167 2.73 -6.12 10.07
N GLU A 168 2.85 -5.71 8.80
CA GLU A 168 4.12 -5.29 8.21
C GLU A 168 4.65 -4.00 8.80
N ILE A 169 3.76 -3.09 9.24
CA ILE A 169 4.16 -1.78 9.76
C ILE A 169 5.06 -1.96 10.98
N TYR A 170 4.73 -2.90 11.86
CA TYR A 170 5.51 -3.19 13.06
C TYR A 170 6.93 -3.63 12.71
N VAL A 171 7.06 -4.59 11.79
CA VAL A 171 8.36 -5.14 11.39
C VAL A 171 9.20 -4.09 10.67
N ILE A 172 8.59 -3.36 9.73
CA ILE A 172 9.27 -2.30 8.98
C ILE A 172 9.71 -1.17 9.91
N ARG A 173 8.86 -0.71 10.84
CA ARG A 173 9.24 0.31 11.82
C ARG A 173 10.45 -0.14 12.63
N ASP A 174 10.39 -1.33 13.21
CA ASP A 174 11.43 -1.81 14.10
C ASP A 174 12.76 -1.92 13.35
N TYR A 175 12.74 -2.49 12.14
CA TYR A 175 13.94 -2.55 11.29
C TYR A 175 14.47 -1.17 10.88
N LEU A 176 13.62 -0.27 10.36
CA LEU A 176 14.02 1.08 9.99
C LEU A 176 14.56 1.87 11.19
N SER A 177 14.00 1.65 12.38
CA SER A 177 14.49 2.24 13.62
C SER A 177 15.90 1.77 13.99
N GLU A 178 16.27 0.54 13.63
CA GLU A 178 17.62 -0.01 13.85
C GLU A 178 18.61 0.52 12.81
N VAL A 179 18.25 0.51 11.52
CA VAL A 179 19.19 0.86 10.44
C VAL A 179 19.39 2.37 10.25
N ARG A 180 18.51 3.22 10.76
CA ARG A 180 18.65 4.70 10.65
C ARG A 180 19.84 5.28 11.41
N ASP A 181 20.39 4.55 12.38
CA ASP A 181 21.61 4.96 13.08
C ASP A 181 22.87 4.70 12.22
N GLU A 182 22.73 3.87 11.18
CA GLU A 182 23.78 3.52 10.24
C GLU A 182 23.66 4.25 8.91
N PHE A 183 22.44 4.34 8.36
CA PHE A 183 22.16 4.97 7.09
C PHE A 183 21.28 6.20 7.26
N ARG A 184 21.56 7.25 6.49
CA ARG A 184 20.56 8.27 6.20
C ARG A 184 19.55 7.67 5.23
N ILE A 185 18.31 7.52 5.66
CA ILE A 185 17.22 6.96 4.85
C ILE A 185 16.19 8.07 4.62
N VAL A 186 15.84 8.30 3.36
CA VAL A 186 14.82 9.29 2.96
C VAL A 186 13.71 8.60 2.18
N THR A 187 12.49 9.13 2.24
CA THR A 187 11.37 8.64 1.44
C THR A 187 11.07 9.61 0.30
N TRP A 188 10.88 9.08 -0.91
CA TRP A 188 10.40 9.83 -2.08
C TRP A 188 9.03 9.30 -2.50
N ILE A 189 7.99 10.09 -2.26
CA ILE A 189 6.60 9.65 -2.29
C ILE A 189 5.93 10.02 -3.61
N LYS A 190 5.47 9.00 -4.33
CA LYS A 190 4.47 9.13 -5.41
C LYS A 190 3.05 8.90 -4.88
N SER A 191 2.85 7.84 -4.11
CA SER A 191 1.60 7.55 -3.41
C SER A 191 1.92 6.72 -2.19
N ALA A 192 1.50 7.17 -1.01
CA ALA A 192 1.70 6.45 0.24
C ALA A 192 0.42 6.45 1.06
N ILE A 193 -0.47 5.50 0.77
CA ILE A 193 -1.75 5.36 1.47
C ILE A 193 -1.69 4.26 2.52
N SER A 194 -2.45 4.44 3.60
CA SER A 194 -2.65 3.45 4.65
C SER A 194 -1.34 2.93 5.26
N ALA A 195 -1.08 1.62 5.22
CA ALA A 195 0.16 1.06 5.75
C ALA A 195 1.42 1.70 5.14
N ALA A 196 1.39 2.13 3.88
CA ALA A 196 2.51 2.81 3.24
C ALA A 196 2.71 4.24 3.77
N ALA A 197 1.63 4.92 4.16
CA ALA A 197 1.70 6.20 4.85
C ALA A 197 2.47 6.04 6.17
N MET A 198 2.05 5.07 6.98
CA MET A 198 2.69 4.75 8.26
C MET A 198 4.17 4.37 8.08
N THR A 199 4.51 3.59 7.04
CA THR A 199 5.89 3.28 6.68
C THR A 199 6.70 4.53 6.35
N SER A 200 6.14 5.47 5.57
CA SER A 200 6.84 6.68 5.13
C SER A 200 7.32 7.52 6.33
N PHE A 201 6.44 7.76 7.30
CA PHE A 201 6.74 8.55 8.49
C PHE A 201 7.80 7.93 9.41
N ASN A 202 8.24 6.68 9.21
CA ASN A 202 9.36 6.11 9.96
C ASN A 202 10.74 6.65 9.54
N THR A 203 10.85 7.25 8.34
CA THR A 203 12.16 7.68 7.77
C THR A 203 12.60 9.09 8.17
N ARG A 204 11.77 9.87 8.87
CA ARG A 204 12.02 11.27 9.33
C ARG A 204 12.29 12.32 8.23
N GLU A 205 12.65 11.91 7.02
CA GLU A 205 12.91 12.78 5.89
C GLU A 205 12.02 12.40 4.71
N LEU A 206 10.99 13.21 4.46
CA LEU A 206 10.03 12.99 3.39
C LEU A 206 10.26 13.97 2.24
N TYR A 207 10.12 13.46 1.01
CA TYR A 207 10.11 14.23 -0.22
C TYR A 207 9.01 13.69 -1.12
N PHE A 208 8.49 14.52 -2.01
CA PHE A 208 7.33 14.17 -2.82
C PHE A 208 7.63 14.30 -4.31
N LYS A 209 6.93 13.50 -5.12
CA LYS A 209 6.63 13.85 -6.52
C LYS A 209 5.58 14.97 -6.54
N SER A 210 5.46 15.71 -7.63
CA SER A 210 4.53 16.85 -7.72
C SER A 210 3.06 16.48 -7.53
N ASP A 211 2.67 15.27 -7.90
CA ASP A 211 1.35 14.69 -7.64
C ASP A 211 1.34 13.69 -6.47
N GLY A 212 2.38 13.77 -5.64
CA GLY A 212 2.58 12.94 -4.46
C GLY A 212 1.55 13.19 -3.37
N HIS A 213 1.15 12.13 -2.68
CA HIS A 213 0.22 12.22 -1.56
C HIS A 213 0.47 11.13 -0.50
N VAL A 214 0.16 11.45 0.76
CA VAL A 214 0.35 10.55 1.92
C VAL A 214 -0.80 10.64 2.92
N GLY A 215 -1.35 9.51 3.38
CA GLY A 215 -2.39 9.51 4.42
C GLY A 215 -3.39 8.36 4.34
N ALA A 216 -4.63 8.60 4.75
CA ALA A 216 -5.76 7.66 4.75
C ALA A 216 -5.41 6.26 5.28
N ALA A 217 -5.16 6.17 6.59
CA ALA A 217 -4.68 4.98 7.31
C ALA A 217 -5.69 4.34 8.25
N THR A 218 -6.96 4.34 7.87
CA THR A 218 -7.97 3.52 8.53
C THR A 218 -7.62 2.03 8.40
N ALA A 219 -7.56 1.36 9.54
CA ALA A 219 -7.34 -0.07 9.61
C ALA A 219 -8.69 -0.82 9.54
N PHE A 220 -8.72 -1.89 8.75
CA PHE A 220 -9.90 -2.73 8.54
C PHE A 220 -9.65 -4.14 9.05
N SER A 221 -10.65 -4.73 9.68
CA SER A 221 -10.60 -6.12 10.10
C SER A 221 -10.77 -7.05 8.89
N PRO A 222 -9.81 -7.94 8.59
CA PRO A 222 -9.95 -8.89 7.48
C PRO A 222 -11.14 -9.84 7.64
N ALA A 223 -11.60 -10.07 8.88
CA ALA A 223 -12.70 -10.98 9.16
C ALA A 223 -14.08 -10.38 8.87
N THR A 224 -14.24 -9.07 9.03
CA THR A 224 -15.53 -8.39 8.87
C THR A 224 -15.58 -7.44 7.69
N GLY A 225 -14.43 -7.06 7.13
CA GLY A 225 -14.31 -6.01 6.10
C GLY A 225 -14.67 -4.62 6.61
N LYS A 226 -14.82 -4.44 7.94
CA LYS A 226 -15.17 -3.15 8.55
C LYS A 226 -13.96 -2.50 9.20
N ALA A 227 -14.00 -1.18 9.33
CA ALA A 227 -13.03 -0.44 10.11
C ALA A 227 -12.96 -1.00 11.54
N ILE A 228 -11.75 -1.05 12.10
CA ILE A 228 -11.57 -1.44 13.50
C ILE A 228 -12.18 -0.37 14.41
N GLU A 229 -12.82 -0.80 15.50
CA GLU A 229 -13.53 0.08 16.44
C GLU A 229 -13.18 -0.28 17.88
N GLY A 230 -13.60 0.58 18.83
CA GLY A 230 -13.47 0.31 20.26
C GLY A 230 -12.01 0.11 20.69
N LEU A 231 -11.75 -0.91 21.52
CA LEU A 231 -10.43 -1.14 22.10
C LEU A 231 -9.34 -1.38 21.05
N GLU A 232 -9.66 -2.05 19.93
CA GLU A 232 -8.68 -2.33 18.88
C GLU A 232 -8.22 -1.04 18.19
N LEU A 233 -9.16 -0.14 17.88
CA LEU A 233 -8.86 1.18 17.34
C LEU A 233 -8.04 2.03 18.32
N GLU A 234 -8.40 2.05 19.60
CA GLU A 234 -7.69 2.85 20.60
C GLU A 234 -6.25 2.35 20.82
N LEU A 235 -6.02 1.03 20.79
CA LEU A 235 -4.67 0.46 20.83
C LEU A 235 -3.85 0.81 19.58
N TRP A 236 -4.47 0.77 18.41
CA TRP A 236 -3.81 1.16 17.16
C TRP A 236 -3.44 2.65 17.15
N LEU A 237 -4.36 3.52 17.61
CA LEU A 237 -4.10 4.96 17.75
C LEU A 237 -2.96 5.24 18.72
N ASP A 238 -2.91 4.59 19.87
CA ASP A 238 -1.83 4.74 20.86
C ASP A 238 -0.46 4.37 20.27
N TYR A 239 -0.41 3.23 19.56
CA TYR A 239 0.79 2.80 18.87
C TYR A 239 1.24 3.80 17.79
N ALA A 240 0.32 4.23 16.92
CA ALA A 240 0.64 5.13 15.82
C ALA A 240 1.06 6.54 16.29
N ARG A 241 0.44 7.06 17.35
CA ARG A 241 0.85 8.32 17.98
C ARG A 241 2.28 8.23 18.49
N THR A 242 2.60 7.17 19.23
CA THR A 242 3.96 6.91 19.73
C THR A 242 4.96 6.80 18.57
N MET A 243 4.59 6.09 17.50
CA MET A 243 5.43 5.95 16.30
C MET A 243 5.75 7.30 15.65
N PHE A 244 4.77 8.20 15.53
CA PHE A 244 4.99 9.53 14.96
C PHE A 244 5.83 10.41 15.89
N GLU A 245 5.57 10.38 17.19
CA GLU A 245 6.36 11.12 18.19
C GLU A 245 7.84 10.67 18.17
N ASP A 246 8.12 9.37 18.13
CA ASP A 246 9.47 8.80 18.01
C ASP A 246 10.21 9.24 16.74
N ALA A 247 9.44 9.52 15.68
CA ALA A 247 9.94 10.01 14.41
C ALA A 247 10.04 11.55 14.35
N GLY A 248 9.57 12.27 15.38
CA GLY A 248 9.62 13.73 15.46
C GLY A 248 8.40 14.45 14.87
N TYR A 249 7.33 13.72 14.56
CA TYR A 249 6.09 14.26 14.02
C TYR A 249 5.02 14.41 15.09
N SER A 250 4.04 15.30 14.83
CA SER A 250 2.90 15.44 15.72
C SER A 250 2.04 14.16 15.74
N PRO A 251 1.67 13.64 16.93
CA PRO A 251 0.76 12.50 17.05
C PRO A 251 -0.64 12.80 16.48
N TYR A 252 -1.00 14.08 16.32
CA TYR A 252 -2.28 14.47 15.73
C TYR A 252 -2.35 14.20 14.23
N ILE A 253 -1.22 14.14 13.54
CA ILE A 253 -1.17 13.75 12.12
C ILE A 253 -1.57 12.28 12.00
N ALA A 254 -0.95 11.41 12.81
CA ALA A 254 -1.24 9.97 12.83
C ALA A 254 -2.72 9.68 13.07
N GLN A 255 -3.31 10.27 14.12
CA GLN A 255 -4.71 9.98 14.47
C GLN A 255 -5.68 10.45 13.38
N ALA A 256 -5.40 11.60 12.73
CA ALA A 256 -6.25 12.15 11.68
C ALA A 256 -6.15 11.36 10.37
N MET A 257 -5.01 10.70 10.12
CA MET A 257 -4.91 9.71 9.04
C MET A 257 -5.72 8.45 9.35
N ILE A 258 -5.76 8.02 10.61
CA ILE A 258 -6.33 6.71 11.00
C ILE A 258 -7.85 6.75 11.18
N ALA A 259 -8.35 7.78 11.84
CA ALA A 259 -9.74 7.84 12.25
C ALA A 259 -10.36 9.18 11.89
N GLU A 260 -11.35 9.13 11.02
CA GLU A 260 -12.15 10.25 10.54
C GLU A 260 -12.85 11.05 11.65
N LYS A 261 -12.86 10.60 12.90
CA LYS A 261 -13.47 11.35 14.01
C LYS A 261 -12.65 12.56 14.48
N TYR A 262 -11.39 12.66 14.04
CA TYR A 262 -10.46 13.68 14.52
C TYR A 262 -10.35 14.86 13.55
N TRP A 263 -10.33 16.06 14.12
CA TRP A 263 -9.81 17.24 13.42
C TRP A 263 -8.28 17.16 13.31
N LEU A 264 -7.77 17.79 12.26
CA LEU A 264 -6.41 18.31 12.25
C LEU A 264 -6.44 19.75 11.72
N SER A 265 -5.98 20.69 12.54
CA SER A 265 -5.68 22.04 12.10
C SER A 265 -4.28 22.46 12.53
N ALA A 266 -3.74 23.50 11.92
CA ALA A 266 -2.40 23.99 12.21
C ALA A 266 -2.26 25.51 12.03
N ASP A 267 -1.42 26.10 12.86
CA ASP A 267 -0.85 27.43 12.66
C ASP A 267 0.56 27.29 12.10
N ARG A 268 0.93 28.21 11.21
CA ARG A 268 2.26 28.29 10.62
C ARG A 268 2.90 29.65 10.90
N GLU A 269 4.05 29.63 11.55
CA GLU A 269 4.83 30.81 11.87
C GLU A 269 6.20 30.73 11.18
N ILE A 270 6.62 31.81 10.50
CA ILE A 270 8.01 31.97 10.04
C ILE A 270 8.76 32.70 11.15
N LEU A 271 9.76 32.03 11.72
CA LEU A 271 10.59 32.58 12.79
C LEU A 271 11.58 33.62 12.24
N ASP A 272 12.17 34.43 13.13
CA ASP A 272 13.12 35.49 12.76
C ASP A 272 14.35 34.98 11.99
N ASN A 273 14.73 33.71 12.18
CA ASN A 273 15.84 33.07 11.49
C ASN A 273 15.46 32.44 10.13
N GLY A 274 14.19 32.52 9.74
CA GLY A 274 13.64 31.93 8.52
C GLY A 274 13.10 30.50 8.67
N ASP A 275 13.29 29.87 9.83
CA ASP A 275 12.76 28.54 10.10
C ASP A 275 11.23 28.58 10.20
N ILE A 276 10.58 27.47 9.83
CA ILE A 276 9.14 27.31 9.96
C ILE A 276 8.85 26.63 11.30
N LYS A 277 7.89 27.18 12.04
CA LYS A 277 7.31 26.53 13.20
C LYS A 277 5.85 26.24 12.91
N VAL A 278 5.49 24.96 13.00
CA VAL A 278 4.10 24.52 12.88
C VAL A 278 3.57 24.10 14.24
N THR A 279 2.43 24.66 14.62
CA THR A 279 1.70 24.25 15.83
C THR A 279 0.47 23.47 15.40
N TRP A 280 0.38 22.21 15.82
CA TRP A 280 -0.69 21.29 15.44
C TRP A 280 -1.77 21.23 16.50
N TYR A 281 -3.03 21.20 16.06
CA TYR A 281 -4.20 21.12 16.92
C TYR A 281 -5.10 19.94 16.50
N ASN A 282 -5.80 19.35 17.46
CA ASN A 282 -6.77 18.28 17.26
C ASN A 282 -8.22 18.78 17.31
N ASP A 283 -8.41 20.07 17.01
CA ASP A 283 -9.69 20.78 16.87
C ASP A 283 -9.59 21.77 15.69
N ASP A 284 -10.54 22.70 15.56
CA ASP A 284 -10.60 23.71 14.49
C ASP A 284 -9.97 25.06 14.88
N SER A 285 -9.15 25.11 15.92
CA SER A 285 -8.57 26.36 16.42
C SER A 285 -7.42 26.92 15.59
N GLY A 286 -6.74 26.07 14.80
CA GLY A 286 -5.67 26.49 13.89
C GLY A 286 -6.19 27.27 12.68
N GLU A 287 -5.38 28.18 12.16
CA GLU A 287 -5.66 29.00 10.98
C GLU A 287 -5.98 28.14 9.74
N HIS A 288 -5.28 27.01 9.61
CA HIS A 288 -5.47 26.08 8.51
C HIS A 288 -6.11 24.78 9.01
N VAL A 289 -7.29 24.45 8.51
CA VAL A 289 -7.91 23.14 8.73
C VAL A 289 -7.46 22.18 7.63
N LEU A 290 -6.82 21.08 8.01
CA LEU A 290 -6.32 20.05 7.09
C LEU A 290 -7.27 18.86 6.97
N SER A 291 -8.00 18.51 8.05
CA SER A 291 -9.05 17.49 8.01
C SER A 291 -10.12 17.75 9.07
N ARG A 292 -11.35 17.32 8.77
CA ARG A 292 -12.53 17.49 9.63
C ARG A 292 -13.11 16.12 10.05
N PRO A 293 -13.95 16.08 11.09
CA PRO A 293 -14.74 14.89 11.39
C PRO A 293 -15.55 14.41 10.19
N GLY A 294 -15.37 13.15 9.79
CA GLY A 294 -15.89 12.55 8.56
C GLY A 294 -14.87 12.44 7.43
N GLU A 295 -13.64 12.94 7.63
CA GLU A 295 -12.55 12.89 6.65
C GLU A 295 -11.31 12.26 7.26
N ASN A 296 -10.68 11.33 6.54
CA ASN A 296 -9.32 10.92 6.86
C ASN A 296 -8.33 11.88 6.20
N LEU A 297 -7.30 12.28 6.93
CA LEU A 297 -6.24 13.13 6.40
C LEU A 297 -5.52 12.47 5.23
N VAL A 298 -5.41 13.21 4.12
CA VAL A 298 -4.46 12.95 3.04
C VAL A 298 -3.72 14.26 2.78
N LEU A 299 -2.40 14.24 2.91
CA LEU A 299 -1.53 15.37 2.63
C LEU A 299 -1.04 15.29 1.19
N THR A 300 -1.18 16.38 0.46
CA THR A 300 -0.53 16.61 -0.83
C THR A 300 0.93 17.06 -0.64
N ALA A 301 1.74 16.99 -1.70
CA ALA A 301 3.09 17.53 -1.74
C ALA A 301 3.14 19.00 -1.26
N ASP A 302 2.27 19.86 -1.80
CA ASP A 302 2.19 21.28 -1.45
C ASP A 302 1.86 21.50 0.03
N GLN A 303 0.92 20.72 0.59
CA GLN A 303 0.59 20.82 2.01
C GLN A 303 1.75 20.33 2.89
N ALA A 304 2.39 19.22 2.51
CA ALA A 304 3.51 18.69 3.26
C ALA A 304 4.69 19.66 3.30
N GLU A 305 5.00 20.34 2.19
CA GLU A 305 6.01 21.40 2.13
C GLU A 305 5.58 22.65 2.90
N TYR A 306 4.32 23.10 2.74
CA TYR A 306 3.80 24.29 3.42
C TYR A 306 3.89 24.16 4.95
N PHE A 307 3.59 22.96 5.50
CA PHE A 307 3.64 22.67 6.93
C PHE A 307 4.95 22.03 7.40
N ASP A 308 6.05 22.20 6.66
CA ASP A 308 7.39 21.77 7.07
C ASP A 308 7.48 20.27 7.44
N LEU A 309 6.65 19.44 6.78
CA LEU A 309 6.66 17.98 6.89
C LEU A 309 7.52 17.32 5.82
N SER A 310 7.92 18.05 4.79
CA SER A 310 8.73 17.54 3.69
C SER A 310 9.88 18.49 3.33
N GLY A 311 10.99 17.92 2.88
CA GLY A 311 12.16 18.67 2.38
C GLY A 311 12.00 19.18 0.95
N GLY A 312 10.83 19.00 0.35
CA GLY A 312 10.48 19.55 -0.96
C GLY A 312 9.98 18.52 -1.98
N THR A 313 9.73 19.04 -3.17
CA THR A 313 9.08 18.33 -4.28
C THR A 313 9.99 18.22 -5.50
N ALA A 314 10.12 17.02 -6.06
CA ALA A 314 10.93 16.74 -7.24
C ALA A 314 10.33 15.59 -8.06
N ASP A 315 10.29 15.72 -9.39
CA ASP A 315 9.75 14.68 -10.28
C ASP A 315 10.84 13.82 -10.93
N THR A 316 12.05 14.38 -11.03
CA THR A 316 13.21 13.75 -11.67
C THR A 316 14.34 13.49 -10.69
N ASN A 317 15.22 12.55 -11.02
CA ASN A 317 16.41 12.25 -10.21
C ASN A 317 17.32 13.49 -10.09
N GLU A 318 17.40 14.30 -11.14
CA GLU A 318 18.21 15.52 -11.17
C GLU A 318 17.67 16.62 -10.26
N GLU A 319 16.34 16.77 -10.19
CA GLU A 319 15.69 17.68 -9.23
C GLU A 319 15.87 17.17 -7.81
N PHE A 320 15.66 15.86 -7.60
CA PHE A 320 15.74 15.30 -6.27
C PHE A 320 17.17 15.32 -5.72
N ALA A 321 18.18 15.09 -6.57
CA ALA A 321 19.58 15.26 -6.22
C ALA A 321 19.87 16.68 -5.67
N LYS A 322 19.26 17.72 -6.24
CA LYS A 322 19.44 19.10 -5.77
C LYS A 322 18.81 19.32 -4.39
N LEU A 323 17.61 18.79 -4.15
CA LEU A 323 16.95 18.85 -2.84
C LEU A 323 17.78 18.15 -1.76
N LEU A 324 18.39 17.01 -2.10
CA LEU A 324 19.28 16.27 -1.22
C LEU A 324 20.69 16.88 -1.09
N HIS A 325 20.94 18.02 -1.74
CA HIS A 325 22.23 18.71 -1.81
C HIS A 325 23.37 17.83 -2.35
N LEU A 326 23.11 17.11 -3.44
CA LEU A 326 24.05 16.23 -4.14
C LEU A 326 24.57 16.91 -5.42
N ASP A 327 25.81 16.59 -5.82
CA ASP A 327 26.45 17.04 -7.08
C ASP A 327 26.00 16.21 -8.29
N GLY A 328 24.69 16.02 -8.42
CA GLY A 328 24.08 15.14 -9.40
C GLY A 328 23.74 13.75 -8.87
N TRP A 329 23.22 12.92 -9.77
CA TRP A 329 22.70 11.59 -9.43
C TRP A 329 23.72 10.50 -9.71
N VAL A 330 24.29 9.92 -8.66
CA VAL A 330 25.25 8.81 -8.76
C VAL A 330 24.73 7.63 -7.95
N GLU A 331 24.04 6.71 -8.64
CA GLU A 331 23.55 5.48 -8.03
C GLU A 331 24.70 4.48 -7.90
N VAL A 332 25.00 4.04 -6.67
CA VAL A 332 26.18 3.19 -6.40
C VAL A 332 26.05 1.75 -6.86
N SER A 333 24.82 1.29 -6.91
CA SER A 333 24.47 -0.08 -7.28
C SER A 333 22.98 -0.15 -7.57
N ASP A 334 22.61 -1.01 -8.51
CA ASP A 334 21.22 -1.34 -8.84
C ASP A 334 20.70 -2.54 -8.03
N GLU A 335 21.46 -3.04 -7.06
CA GLU A 335 21.12 -4.26 -6.28
C GLU A 335 19.78 -4.12 -5.53
N GLY A 336 19.54 -2.96 -4.90
CA GLY A 336 18.28 -2.69 -4.19
C GLY A 336 17.07 -2.76 -5.13
N ARG A 337 17.21 -2.19 -6.34
CA ARG A 337 16.20 -2.32 -7.39
C ARG A 337 16.03 -3.77 -7.84
N LYS A 338 17.12 -4.50 -8.08
CA LYS A 338 17.07 -5.91 -8.52
C LYS A 338 16.36 -6.81 -7.52
N ILE A 339 16.64 -6.67 -6.22
CA ILE A 339 15.98 -7.44 -5.16
C ILE A 339 14.47 -7.23 -5.21
N MET A 340 14.04 -5.97 -5.23
CA MET A 340 12.63 -5.61 -5.27
C MET A 340 11.95 -6.04 -6.58
N GLU A 341 12.55 -5.77 -7.74
CA GLU A 341 11.99 -6.15 -9.05
C GLU A 341 11.89 -7.66 -9.24
N ASN A 342 12.85 -8.44 -8.75
CA ASN A 342 12.79 -9.90 -8.78
C ASN A 342 11.63 -10.43 -7.92
N TRP A 343 11.39 -9.80 -6.77
CA TRP A 343 10.25 -10.12 -5.92
C TRP A 343 8.93 -9.75 -6.60
N PHE A 344 8.80 -8.52 -7.11
CA PHE A 344 7.61 -8.08 -7.84
C PHE A 344 7.28 -9.01 -9.02
N ALA A 345 8.28 -9.39 -9.83
CA ALA A 345 8.10 -10.34 -10.92
C ALA A 345 7.71 -11.75 -10.46
N THR A 346 8.04 -12.13 -9.22
CA THR A 346 7.61 -13.40 -8.63
C THR A 346 6.15 -13.35 -8.23
N VAL A 347 5.73 -12.28 -7.55
CA VAL A 347 4.33 -12.07 -7.14
C VAL A 347 3.41 -11.87 -8.34
N GLU A 348 3.81 -11.08 -9.35
CA GLU A 348 3.03 -10.89 -10.58
C GLU A 348 2.78 -12.20 -11.33
N ARG A 349 3.73 -13.14 -11.29
CA ARG A 349 3.54 -14.47 -11.86
C ARG A 349 2.59 -15.30 -11.00
N ALA A 350 2.72 -15.23 -9.67
CA ALA A 350 1.82 -15.90 -8.75
C ALA A 350 0.35 -15.45 -8.96
N ASP A 351 0.11 -14.14 -9.09
CA ASP A 351 -1.22 -13.54 -9.36
C ASP A 351 -1.87 -14.08 -10.64
N LYS A 352 -1.07 -14.49 -11.64
CA LYS A 352 -1.56 -15.05 -12.90
C LYS A 352 -1.69 -16.57 -12.86
N GLU A 353 -0.67 -17.24 -12.33
CA GLU A 353 -0.53 -18.69 -12.40
C GLU A 353 -1.38 -19.41 -11.34
N ILE A 354 -1.41 -18.94 -10.09
CA ILE A 354 -2.13 -19.64 -9.01
C ILE A 354 -3.65 -19.70 -9.28
N PRO A 355 -4.34 -18.60 -9.66
CA PRO A 355 -5.75 -18.69 -10.03
C PRO A 355 -5.99 -19.59 -11.24
N THR A 356 -5.05 -19.63 -12.19
CA THR A 356 -5.12 -20.53 -13.36
C THR A 356 -5.02 -21.99 -12.94
N LEU A 357 -4.10 -22.32 -12.03
CA LEU A 357 -3.94 -23.67 -11.47
C LEU A 357 -5.21 -24.13 -10.75
N PHE A 358 -5.83 -23.27 -9.95
CA PHE A 358 -7.11 -23.58 -9.29
C PHE A 358 -8.25 -23.80 -10.29
N ARG A 359 -8.38 -22.96 -11.32
CA ARG A 359 -9.38 -23.18 -12.38
C ARG A 359 -9.16 -24.51 -13.10
N GLN A 360 -7.91 -24.85 -13.41
CA GLN A 360 -7.57 -26.12 -14.04
C GLN A 360 -7.90 -27.32 -13.15
N LEU A 361 -7.72 -27.19 -11.83
CA LEU A 361 -8.06 -28.26 -10.89
C LEU A 361 -9.54 -28.65 -10.97
N GLY A 362 -10.44 -27.67 -11.12
CA GLY A 362 -11.88 -27.91 -11.30
C GLY A 362 -12.25 -28.66 -12.58
N LEU A 363 -11.44 -28.57 -13.63
CA LEU A 363 -11.67 -29.27 -14.91
C LEU A 363 -11.34 -30.77 -14.84
N TYR A 364 -10.49 -31.17 -13.89
CA TYR A 364 -10.06 -32.55 -13.71
C TYR A 364 -10.76 -33.14 -12.51
N SER A 365 -12.05 -33.46 -12.59
CA SER A 365 -12.84 -33.98 -11.45
C SER A 365 -13.48 -35.36 -11.69
N ASP A 366 -13.33 -35.94 -12.87
CA ASP A 366 -13.97 -37.20 -13.28
C ASP A 366 -13.38 -38.48 -12.65
N GLY A 367 -12.34 -38.36 -11.81
CA GLY A 367 -11.68 -39.48 -11.13
C GLY A 367 -10.90 -40.43 -12.06
N THR A 368 -10.78 -40.13 -13.35
CA THR A 368 -10.03 -40.96 -14.29
C THR A 368 -8.54 -40.93 -13.99
N ARG A 369 -7.80 -41.97 -14.42
CA ARG A 369 -6.33 -42.01 -14.29
C ARG A 369 -5.65 -40.77 -14.91
N GLY A 370 -6.19 -40.27 -16.03
CA GLY A 370 -5.71 -39.05 -16.69
C GLY A 370 -5.95 -37.80 -15.84
N SER A 371 -7.16 -37.65 -15.30
CA SER A 371 -7.54 -36.57 -14.39
C SER A 371 -6.70 -36.56 -13.12
N LEU A 372 -6.54 -37.70 -12.45
CA LEU A 372 -5.68 -37.85 -11.27
C LEU A 372 -4.22 -37.45 -11.56
N THR A 373 -3.68 -37.83 -12.72
CA THR A 373 -2.32 -37.44 -13.14
C THR A 373 -2.19 -35.92 -13.29
N LYS A 374 -3.22 -35.26 -13.85
CA LYS A 374 -3.24 -33.80 -14.01
C LYS A 374 -3.40 -33.07 -12.67
N GLN A 375 -4.28 -33.53 -11.80
CA GLN A 375 -4.41 -32.99 -10.45
C GLN A 375 -3.07 -33.08 -9.68
N ILE A 376 -2.38 -34.24 -9.73
CA ILE A 376 -1.07 -34.43 -9.11
C ILE A 376 -0.05 -33.40 -9.63
N GLN A 377 -0.05 -33.10 -10.93
CA GLN A 377 0.83 -32.08 -11.49
C GLN A 377 0.50 -30.68 -10.96
N ILE A 378 -0.79 -30.34 -10.88
CA ILE A 378 -1.26 -29.04 -10.37
C ILE A 378 -0.87 -28.86 -8.89
N TYR A 379 -1.13 -29.85 -8.03
CA TYR A 379 -0.76 -29.79 -6.61
C TYR A 379 0.76 -29.63 -6.41
N LYS A 380 1.58 -30.28 -7.23
CA LYS A 380 3.04 -30.07 -7.20
C LYS A 380 3.43 -28.65 -7.54
N GLU A 381 2.79 -28.02 -8.52
CA GLU A 381 3.07 -26.62 -8.87
C GLU A 381 2.57 -25.67 -7.77
N LEU A 382 1.41 -25.91 -7.17
CA LEU A 382 0.93 -25.11 -6.02
C LEU A 382 1.90 -25.18 -4.83
N ILE A 383 2.45 -26.37 -4.52
CA ILE A 383 3.46 -26.52 -3.45
C ILE A 383 4.75 -25.74 -3.79
N LYS A 384 5.20 -25.78 -5.05
CA LYS A 384 6.35 -24.95 -5.48
C LYS A 384 6.07 -23.47 -5.33
N TRP A 385 4.83 -23.03 -5.52
CA TRP A 385 4.44 -21.64 -5.27
C TRP A 385 4.51 -21.28 -3.80
N CYS A 386 4.10 -22.18 -2.88
CA CYS A 386 4.33 -21.98 -1.45
C CYS A 386 5.82 -21.77 -1.14
N ASP A 387 6.70 -22.57 -1.74
CA ASP A 387 8.16 -22.45 -1.52
C ASP A 387 8.73 -21.12 -2.03
N ARG A 388 8.22 -20.62 -3.15
CA ARG A 388 8.70 -19.36 -3.76
C ARG A 388 8.22 -18.11 -3.02
N LEU A 389 6.99 -18.16 -2.51
CA LEU A 389 6.35 -17.00 -1.87
C LEU A 389 6.65 -16.94 -0.36
N GLY A 390 7.03 -18.07 0.24
CA GLY A 390 7.01 -18.20 1.70
C GLY A 390 5.60 -18.44 2.24
N GLU A 391 5.52 -18.98 3.46
CA GLU A 391 4.25 -19.43 4.04
C GLU A 391 3.27 -18.29 4.28
N GLU A 392 3.74 -17.13 4.72
CA GLU A 392 2.91 -15.97 5.03
C GLU A 392 2.22 -15.45 3.76
N VAL A 393 2.98 -15.14 2.72
CA VAL A 393 2.43 -14.60 1.47
C VAL A 393 1.54 -15.63 0.77
N ALA A 394 2.00 -16.89 0.70
CA ALA A 394 1.22 -17.98 0.10
C ALA A 394 -0.12 -18.21 0.84
N GLY A 395 -0.10 -18.15 2.17
CA GLY A 395 -1.27 -18.37 3.01
C GLY A 395 -2.25 -17.21 2.96
N ILE A 396 -1.78 -15.98 3.19
CA ILE A 396 -2.63 -14.79 3.32
C ILE A 396 -3.23 -14.39 1.98
N PHE A 397 -2.43 -14.29 0.91
CA PHE A 397 -2.87 -13.71 -0.36
C PHE A 397 -3.39 -14.75 -1.36
N TYR A 398 -2.98 -16.01 -1.21
CA TYR A 398 -3.33 -17.07 -2.16
C TYR A 398 -4.08 -18.25 -1.55
N GLY A 399 -4.32 -18.25 -0.22
CA GLY A 399 -5.01 -19.33 0.47
C GLY A 399 -4.28 -20.67 0.39
N LEU A 400 -2.97 -20.66 0.13
CA LEU A 400 -2.17 -21.87 -0.03
C LEU A 400 -1.59 -22.29 1.32
N GLN A 401 -1.98 -23.49 1.78
CA GLN A 401 -1.39 -24.11 2.96
C GLN A 401 -0.57 -25.33 2.53
N LYS A 402 0.75 -25.20 2.55
CA LYS A 402 1.67 -26.20 2.01
C LYS A 402 1.42 -27.61 2.55
N GLU A 403 1.24 -27.75 3.86
CA GLU A 403 0.97 -29.04 4.51
C GLU A 403 -0.33 -29.69 4.01
N GLN A 404 -1.38 -28.90 3.80
CA GLN A 404 -2.66 -29.40 3.28
C GLN A 404 -2.53 -29.84 1.82
N LEU A 405 -1.82 -29.06 1.00
CA LEU A 405 -1.54 -29.39 -0.40
C LEU A 405 -0.72 -30.69 -0.50
N GLU A 406 0.28 -30.86 0.36
CA GLU A 406 1.10 -32.08 0.43
C GLU A 406 0.27 -33.30 0.85
N LEU A 407 -0.60 -33.17 1.83
CA LEU A 407 -1.50 -34.25 2.24
C LEU A 407 -2.40 -34.66 1.08
N GLN A 408 -2.96 -33.69 0.36
CA GLN A 408 -3.85 -33.97 -0.77
C GLN A 408 -3.10 -34.60 -1.94
N LEU A 409 -1.89 -34.14 -2.23
CA LEU A 409 -0.99 -34.76 -3.20
C LEU A 409 -0.72 -36.23 -2.85
N GLN A 410 -0.46 -36.56 -1.59
CA GLN A 410 -0.25 -37.94 -1.15
C GLN A 410 -1.49 -38.81 -1.35
N GLN A 411 -2.69 -38.29 -1.07
CA GLN A 411 -3.95 -39.00 -1.29
C GLN A 411 -4.17 -39.32 -2.78
N LEU A 412 -3.92 -38.34 -3.66
CA LEU A 412 -4.04 -38.53 -5.11
C LEU A 412 -3.05 -39.57 -5.65
N ILE A 413 -1.80 -39.55 -5.16
CA ILE A 413 -0.80 -40.56 -5.53
C ILE A 413 -1.24 -41.96 -5.09
N ARG A 414 -1.86 -42.10 -3.92
CA ARG A 414 -2.41 -43.38 -3.46
C ARG A 414 -3.58 -43.84 -4.33
N ALA A 415 -4.51 -42.95 -4.66
CA ALA A 415 -5.64 -43.24 -5.55
C ALA A 415 -5.18 -43.72 -6.94
N LEU A 416 -4.16 -43.08 -7.51
CA LEU A 416 -3.58 -43.46 -8.81
C LEU A 416 -2.89 -44.84 -8.81
N ARG A 417 -2.44 -45.31 -7.64
CA ARG A 417 -1.79 -46.62 -7.46
C ARG A 417 -2.80 -47.74 -7.15
N GLY A 418 -3.94 -47.40 -6.57
CA GLY A 418 -4.98 -48.35 -6.15
C GLY A 418 -6.05 -48.64 -7.20
N GLY A 419 -6.13 -47.84 -8.27
CA GLY A 419 -6.95 -48.08 -9.46
C GLY A 419 -6.08 -48.35 -10.68
#